data_AF-A0A7L3UTX4-F1
#
_entry.id   AF-A0A7L3UTX4-F1
#
_cell.length_a   1.000
_cell.length_b   1.000
_cell.length_c   1.000
_cell.angle_alpha   90.00
_cell.angle_beta   90.00
_cell.angle_gamma   90.00
#
_symmetry.space_group_name_H-M   'P 1'
#
loop_
_entity.id
_entity.type
_entity.pdbx_description
1 polymer ?
#
loop_
_entity_poly.entity_id
_entity_poly.type
_entity_poly.pdbx_seq_one_letter_code
_entity_poly.pdbx_strand_id
1 'polypeptide(L)'
;GQERFTSMTRLYYREASACVIMFDVTNSSTFSNSQKWKQDLDSKLVLPDGSPVPCLLLANKCDLAPWAVSREEIDRFSKENGFSGWVETSVKENKNINESMR
;
A
#
# COMPACT_ATOMS: atom_id res chain seq x y z
N GLY A 1 9.63 -8.33 -10.91
CA GLY A 1 10.38 -9.47 -10.34
C GLY A 1 10.25 -9.42 -8.84
N GLN A 2 10.09 -10.58 -8.17
CA GLN A 2 9.84 -10.77 -6.72
C GLN A 2 8.39 -10.70 -6.18
N GLU A 3 7.35 -10.75 -7.01
CA GLU A 3 5.94 -10.77 -6.53
C GLU A 3 5.45 -12.12 -5.97
N ARG A 4 6.31 -13.15 -5.92
CA ARG A 4 5.93 -14.52 -5.56
C ARG A 4 6.08 -14.88 -4.08
N PHE A 5 6.67 -14.01 -3.27
CA PHE A 5 6.75 -14.22 -1.82
C PHE A 5 5.75 -13.30 -1.16
N THR A 6 4.74 -13.84 -0.48
CA THR A 6 3.74 -13.08 0.30
C THR A 6 4.32 -12.47 1.58
N SER A 7 5.64 -12.33 1.66
CA SER A 7 6.38 -11.88 2.84
C SER A 7 7.74 -11.37 2.39
N MET A 8 8.00 -10.08 2.63
CA MET A 8 9.30 -9.48 2.31
C MET A 8 10.29 -9.88 3.41
N THR A 9 11.50 -10.30 3.03
CA THR A 9 12.52 -10.68 4.02
C THR A 9 12.86 -9.47 4.91
N ARG A 10 13.03 -9.68 6.24
CA ARG A 10 13.38 -8.61 7.21
C ARG A 10 14.53 -7.69 6.78
N LEU A 11 15.43 -8.19 5.93
CA LEU A 11 16.55 -7.43 5.36
C LEU A 11 16.12 -6.22 4.51
N TYR A 12 14.94 -6.23 3.87
CA TYR A 12 14.43 -5.10 3.08
C TYR A 12 13.74 -4.02 3.93
N TYR A 13 13.39 -4.34 5.18
CA TYR A 13 12.71 -3.42 6.10
C TYR A 13 13.67 -2.69 7.05
N ARG A 14 14.95 -3.08 7.07
CA ARG A 14 15.92 -2.54 8.03
C ARG A 14 16.09 -1.03 7.80
N GLU A 15 15.72 -0.23 8.80
CA GLU A 15 15.78 1.25 8.81
C GLU A 15 14.74 1.99 7.95
N ALA A 16 13.71 1.31 7.42
CA ALA A 16 12.65 2.02 6.70
C ALA A 16 11.86 2.95 7.64
N SER A 17 11.82 4.26 7.33
CA SER A 17 11.05 5.25 8.09
C SER A 17 9.60 5.39 7.60
N ALA A 18 9.30 4.90 6.40
CA ALA A 18 7.97 4.86 5.81
C ALA A 18 7.86 3.66 4.86
N CYS A 19 6.64 3.23 4.60
CA CYS A 19 6.32 2.16 3.66
C CYS A 19 5.24 2.60 2.67
N VAL A 20 5.29 2.03 1.47
CA VAL A 20 4.24 2.20 0.47
C VAL A 20 3.76 0.81 0.05
N ILE A 21 2.46 0.57 0.12
CA ILE A 21 1.82 -0.64 -0.40
C ILE A 21 0.96 -0.22 -1.58
N MET A 22 1.08 -0.90 -2.69
CA MET A 22 0.37 -0.58 -3.93
C MET A 22 -0.48 -1.76 -4.37
N PHE A 23 -1.68 -1.47 -4.86
CA PHE A 23 -2.55 -2.44 -5.51
C PHE A 23 -3.06 -1.91 -6.85
N ASP A 24 -3.57 -2.82 -7.68
CA ASP A 24 -4.15 -2.51 -8.98
C ASP A 24 -5.67 -2.35 -8.83
N VAL A 25 -6.20 -1.17 -9.15
CA VAL A 25 -7.64 -0.86 -9.03
C VAL A 25 -8.53 -1.77 -9.89
N THR A 26 -7.99 -2.40 -10.94
CA THR A 26 -8.74 -3.33 -11.78
C THR A 26 -8.70 -4.76 -11.26
N ASN A 27 -7.98 -5.04 -10.16
CA ASN A 27 -7.80 -6.38 -9.64
C ASN A 27 -8.00 -6.44 -8.11
N SER A 28 -9.22 -6.81 -7.70
CA SER A 28 -9.62 -6.94 -6.29
C SER A 28 -8.74 -7.89 -5.47
N SER A 29 -8.11 -8.90 -6.09
CA SER A 29 -7.22 -9.82 -5.37
C SER A 29 -5.95 -9.11 -4.88
N THR A 30 -5.46 -8.11 -5.62
CA THR A 30 -4.31 -7.30 -5.21
C THR A 30 -4.68 -6.35 -4.06
N PHE A 31 -5.91 -5.84 -4.05
CA PHE A 31 -6.45 -5.06 -2.95
C PHE A 31 -6.52 -5.90 -1.66
N SER A 32 -7.11 -7.10 -1.72
CA SER A 32 -7.17 -8.00 -0.55
C SER A 32 -5.78 -8.40 -0.04
N ASN A 33 -4.79 -8.57 -0.92
CA ASN A 33 -3.42 -8.88 -0.50
C ASN A 33 -2.73 -7.70 0.19
N SER A 34 -3.16 -6.45 -0.02
CA SER A 34 -2.59 -5.27 0.67
C SER A 34 -2.71 -5.37 2.19
N GLN A 35 -3.76 -6.03 2.70
CA GLN A 35 -3.92 -6.29 4.13
C GLN A 35 -2.83 -7.21 4.67
N LYS A 36 -2.53 -8.30 3.94
CA LYS A 36 -1.48 -9.25 4.33
C LYS A 36 -0.12 -8.56 4.37
N TRP A 37 0.14 -7.69 3.40
CA TRP A 37 1.37 -6.89 3.36
C TRP A 37 1.48 -5.92 4.53
N LYS A 38 0.38 -5.25 4.90
CA LYS A 38 0.35 -4.35 6.06
C LYS A 38 0.59 -5.10 7.36
N GLN A 39 -0.04 -6.25 7.54
CA GLN A 39 0.17 -7.11 8.71
C GLN A 39 1.61 -7.64 8.79
N ASP A 40 2.20 -8.04 7.65
CA ASP A 40 3.59 -8.48 7.58
C ASP A 40 4.56 -7.36 7.98
N LEU A 41 4.34 -6.13 7.49
CA LEU A 41 5.09 -4.93 7.87
C LEU A 41 5.01 -4.68 9.38
N ASP A 42 3.79 -4.56 9.92
CA ASP A 42 3.56 -4.24 11.34
C ASP A 42 4.13 -5.32 12.28
N SER A 43 4.18 -6.58 11.84
CA SER A 43 4.74 -7.68 12.63
C SER A 43 6.28 -7.70 12.69
N LYS A 44 6.94 -7.00 11.76
CA LYS A 44 8.40 -7.08 11.56
C LYS A 44 9.12 -5.78 11.85
N LEU A 45 8.45 -4.65 11.74
CA LEU A 45 9.05 -3.33 11.81
C LEU A 45 8.22 -2.40 12.67
N VAL A 46 8.86 -1.87 13.71
CA VAL A 46 8.35 -0.79 14.55
C VAL A 46 9.40 0.31 14.58
N LEU A 47 8.96 1.55 14.71
CA LEU A 47 9.83 2.69 14.90
C LEU A 47 10.53 2.64 16.27
N PRO A 48 11.61 3.41 16.49
CA PRO A 48 12.32 3.44 17.78
C PRO A 48 11.45 3.83 18.98
N ASP A 49 10.35 4.55 18.75
CA ASP A 49 9.37 4.94 19.77
C ASP A 49 8.29 3.86 20.04
N GLY A 50 8.37 2.72 19.35
CA GLY A 50 7.44 1.60 19.47
C GLY A 50 6.17 1.72 18.61
N SER A 51 6.01 2.81 17.86
CA SER A 51 4.86 2.99 16.95
C SER A 51 5.03 2.20 15.64
N PRO A 52 3.92 1.82 14.96
CA PRO A 52 3.99 1.22 13.63
C PRO A 52 4.59 2.18 12.61
N VAL A 53 5.31 1.65 11.62
CA VAL A 53 5.86 2.48 10.54
C VAL A 53 4.72 3.06 9.69
N PRO A 54 4.71 4.39 9.42
CA PRO A 54 3.73 5.02 8.54
C PRO A 54 3.69 4.32 7.17
N CYS A 55 2.49 3.96 6.73
CA CYS A 55 2.29 3.22 5.50
C CYS A 55 1.21 3.87 4.64
N LEU A 56 1.55 4.24 3.40
CA LEU A 56 0.63 4.82 2.42
C LEU A 56 0.12 3.73 1.47
N LEU A 57 -1.19 3.70 1.22
CA LEU A 57 -1.81 2.81 0.26
C LEU A 57 -1.97 3.49 -1.12
N LEU A 58 -1.42 2.91 -2.17
CA LEU A 58 -1.55 3.43 -3.53
C LEU A 58 -2.52 2.59 -4.36
N ALA A 59 -3.61 3.23 -4.79
CA ALA A 59 -4.58 2.69 -5.73
C ALA A 59 -4.07 2.97 -7.16
N ASN A 60 -3.21 2.09 -7.67
CA ASN A 60 -2.53 2.26 -8.96
C ASN A 60 -3.39 1.81 -10.14
N LYS A 61 -3.06 2.31 -11.33
CA LYS A 61 -3.82 2.16 -12.59
C LYS A 61 -5.18 2.83 -12.56
N CYS A 62 -5.28 3.95 -11.83
CA CYS A 62 -6.51 4.74 -11.72
C CYS A 62 -7.02 5.29 -13.07
N ASP A 63 -6.19 5.26 -14.11
CA ASP A 63 -6.54 5.55 -15.50
C ASP A 63 -7.38 4.47 -16.18
N LEU A 64 -7.38 3.25 -15.65
CA LEU A 64 -8.15 2.13 -16.20
C LEU A 64 -9.55 2.05 -15.58
N ALA A 65 -10.49 1.52 -16.37
CA ALA A 65 -11.86 1.27 -15.95
C ALA A 65 -12.38 -0.05 -16.58
N PRO A 66 -13.36 -0.73 -15.95
CA PRO A 66 -13.95 -0.41 -14.64
C PRO A 66 -13.03 -0.76 -13.47
N TRP A 67 -13.25 -0.12 -12.32
CA TRP A 67 -12.57 -0.49 -11.08
C TRP A 67 -13.26 -1.68 -10.43
N ALA A 68 -12.45 -2.58 -9.89
CA ALA A 68 -12.93 -3.74 -9.14
C ALA A 68 -13.27 -3.40 -7.68
N VAL A 69 -12.94 -2.19 -7.22
CA VAL A 69 -13.14 -1.70 -5.85
C VAL A 69 -13.59 -0.24 -5.87
N SER A 70 -14.53 0.13 -4.99
CA SER A 70 -15.00 1.52 -4.85
C SER A 70 -14.06 2.38 -3.99
N ARG A 71 -14.15 3.70 -4.12
CA ARG A 71 -13.36 4.65 -3.31
C ARG A 71 -13.74 4.57 -1.83
N GLU A 72 -15.02 4.34 -1.56
CA GLU A 72 -15.59 4.19 -0.22
C GLU A 72 -15.08 2.91 0.45
N GLU A 73 -14.92 1.82 -0.31
CA GLU A 73 -14.29 0.59 0.19
C GLU A 73 -12.81 0.81 0.50
N ILE A 74 -12.07 1.52 -0.36
CA ILE A 74 -10.65 1.81 -0.13
C ILE A 74 -10.47 2.68 1.11
N ASP A 75 -11.28 3.73 1.27
CA ASP A 75 -11.23 4.63 2.43
C ASP A 75 -11.49 3.88 3.74
N ARG A 76 -12.53 3.04 3.78
CA ARG A 76 -12.83 2.20 4.95
C ARG A 76 -11.68 1.23 5.24
N PHE A 77 -11.20 0.53 4.21
CA PHE A 77 -10.09 -0.41 4.32
C PHE A 77 -8.80 0.24 4.84
N SER A 78 -8.47 1.44 4.35
CA SER A 78 -7.30 2.20 4.76
C SER A 78 -7.34 2.49 6.27
N LYS A 79 -8.51 2.94 6.77
CA LYS A 79 -8.71 3.26 8.18
C LYS A 79 -8.69 2.02 9.08
N GLU A 80 -9.39 0.95 8.68
CA GLU A 80 -9.48 -0.29 9.45
C GLU A 80 -8.14 -1.02 9.60
N ASN A 81 -7.25 -0.89 8.61
CA ASN A 81 -5.95 -1.58 8.60
C ASN A 81 -4.78 -0.68 9.02
N GLY A 82 -5.05 0.54 9.53
CA GLY A 82 -4.02 1.41 10.09
C GLY A 82 -3.02 1.95 9.05
N PHE A 83 -3.48 2.21 7.83
CA PHE A 83 -2.72 2.99 6.86
C PHE A 83 -2.78 4.48 7.21
N SER A 84 -1.72 5.23 6.92
CA SER A 84 -1.67 6.68 7.12
C SER A 84 -2.58 7.44 6.17
N GLY A 85 -2.97 6.82 5.06
CA GLY A 85 -3.88 7.34 4.05
C GLY A 85 -3.82 6.52 2.77
N TRP A 86 -4.52 6.97 1.74
CA TRP A 86 -4.46 6.37 0.42
C TRP A 86 -4.52 7.41 -0.69
N VAL A 87 -3.91 7.10 -1.84
CA VAL A 87 -3.84 7.99 -3.00
C VAL A 87 -4.07 7.20 -4.29
N GLU A 88 -4.89 7.74 -5.19
CA GLU A 88 -5.03 7.24 -6.56
C GLU A 88 -3.78 7.56 -7.36
N THR A 89 -3.20 6.59 -8.04
CA THR A 89 -1.99 6.80 -8.85
C THR A 89 -2.15 6.17 -10.22
N SER A 90 -1.50 6.77 -11.21
CA SER A 90 -1.25 6.11 -12.49
C SER A 90 0.23 6.28 -12.80
N VAL A 91 0.99 5.20 -12.64
CA VAL A 91 2.40 5.18 -13.04
C VAL A 91 2.54 5.44 -14.55
N LYS A 92 1.57 4.95 -15.34
CA LYS A 92 1.54 5.12 -16.79
C LYS A 92 1.37 6.59 -17.19
N GLU A 93 0.40 7.26 -16.60
CA GLU A 93 0.10 8.68 -16.90
C GLU A 93 0.89 9.65 -16.00
N ASN A 94 1.84 9.13 -15.21
CA ASN A 94 2.60 9.87 -14.20
C ASN A 94 1.71 10.71 -13.25
N LYS A 95 0.50 10.20 -12.96
CA LYS A 95 -0.50 10.88 -12.13
C LYS A 95 -0.26 10.59 -10.66
N ASN A 96 -0.19 11.65 -9.86
CA ASN A 96 -0.06 11.66 -8.40
C ASN A 96 1.18 10.95 -7.82
N ILE A 97 2.16 10.56 -8.65
CA ILE A 97 3.39 9.87 -8.20
C ILE A 97 4.24 10.78 -7.31
N ASN A 98 4.43 12.03 -7.72
CA ASN A 98 5.23 13.00 -6.96
C ASN A 98 4.51 13.48 -5.70
N GLU A 99 3.18 13.56 -5.74
CA GLU A 99 2.36 14.03 -4.62
C GLU A 99 2.24 12.96 -3.54
N SER A 100 2.22 11.68 -3.91
CA SER A 100 2.20 10.57 -2.95
C SER A 100 3.52 10.35 -2.21
N MET A 101 4.63 10.92 -2.72
CA MET A 101 5.99 10.71 -2.19
C MET A 101 6.56 11.97 -1.50
N ARG A 102 5.74 13.02 -1.36
CA ARG A 102 6.13 14.30 -0.75
C ARG A 102 5.85 14.35 0.75
#